data_AF-A0A8S3PLU4-F1
#
_entry.id   AF-A0A8S3PLU4-F1
#
_cell.length_a   1.000
_cell.length_b   1.000
_cell.length_c   1.000
_cell.angle_alpha   90.00
_cell.angle_beta   90.00
_cell.angle_gamma   90.00
#
_symmetry.space_group_name_H-M   'P 1'
#
loop_
_entity.id
_entity.type
_entity.pdbx_description
1 polymer ?
#
loop_
_entity_poly.entity_id
_entity_poly.type
_entity_poly.pdbx_seq_one_letter_code
_entity_poly.pdbx_strand_id
1 'polypeptide(L)'
;MNSTETAVIPPLCCPALNWRAGLSPEKNPRSNLNLLKESKSKQPRKRRFKKQKHTVQDKLVVNLSSIELTTSEEKLLSKGLNFCPAPATVNNLQLETDVEAFARRLRLKEHFNRQQKKNLKEAGMNESDYESDEGDICIPKFKKKSKWNPPKSKNDNLESFITSVKAEVRSSISGKQVRNISKSESQAMINLKDRDEIVIKQADKGSARERERERERERERERERERESV
;
A
#
# COMPACT_ATOMS: atom_id res chain seq x y z
N MET A 1 44.64 -20.62 54.26
CA MET A 1 45.17 -19.47 53.50
C MET A 1 44.74 -19.62 52.06
N ASN A 2 44.34 -18.50 51.44
CA ASN A 2 43.99 -18.29 50.03
C ASN A 2 42.50 -18.56 49.75
N SER A 3 41.62 -17.60 50.06
CA SER A 3 41.32 -16.34 49.34
C SER A 3 40.36 -16.56 48.17
N THR A 4 39.11 -16.23 48.44
CA THR A 4 38.00 -16.01 47.50
C THR A 4 38.26 -14.73 46.71
N GLU A 5 38.16 -14.79 45.38
CA GLU A 5 38.15 -13.58 44.56
C GLU A 5 36.94 -13.60 43.61
N THR A 6 35.96 -12.78 43.99
CA THR A 6 34.72 -12.50 43.29
C THR A 6 34.98 -11.37 42.30
N ALA A 7 34.98 -11.64 40.99
CA ALA A 7 35.12 -10.61 39.98
C ALA A 7 33.74 -10.09 39.54
N VAL A 8 33.41 -8.88 40.02
CA VAL A 8 32.30 -8.05 39.54
C VAL A 8 32.80 -7.25 38.34
N ILE A 9 32.26 -7.48 37.15
CA ILE A 9 32.57 -6.72 35.94
C ILE A 9 31.48 -5.66 35.73
N PRO A 10 31.83 -4.35 35.65
CA PRO A 10 30.88 -3.25 35.51
C PRO A 10 30.30 -3.13 34.08
N PRO A 11 29.13 -2.48 33.92
CA PRO A 11 28.48 -2.31 32.62
C PRO A 11 29.26 -1.34 31.72
N LEU A 12 29.58 -1.79 30.51
CA LEU A 12 30.14 -0.94 29.46
C LEU A 12 29.05 -0.03 28.89
N CYS A 13 29.10 1.23 29.33
CA CYS A 13 28.36 2.35 28.79
C CYS A 13 28.82 2.61 27.34
N CYS A 14 27.92 2.48 26.36
CA CYS A 14 28.19 2.84 24.98
C CYS A 14 28.04 4.36 24.80
N PRO A 15 29.07 5.09 24.33
CA PRO A 15 28.90 6.48 23.93
C PRO A 15 28.10 6.57 22.63
N ALA A 16 26.98 7.28 22.68
CA ALA A 16 26.18 7.63 21.51
C ALA A 16 26.99 8.53 20.56
N LEU A 17 27.35 8.01 19.38
CA LEU A 17 27.84 8.83 18.28
C LEU A 17 26.66 9.60 17.65
N ASN A 18 26.61 10.90 17.94
CA ASN A 18 25.73 11.87 17.29
C ASN A 18 26.29 12.24 15.90
N TRP A 19 25.64 11.84 14.81
CA TRP A 19 26.04 12.18 13.43
C TRP A 19 25.35 13.46 12.91
N ARG A 20 25.15 14.50 13.73
CA ARG A 20 24.46 15.72 13.26
C ARG A 20 25.28 16.97 13.53
N ALA A 21 26.24 17.24 12.65
CA ALA A 21 26.88 18.54 12.52
C ALA A 21 26.55 19.11 11.14
N GLY A 22 26.02 20.34 11.12
CA GLY A 22 26.10 21.19 9.95
C GLY A 22 24.78 21.67 9.35
N LEU A 23 23.94 22.37 10.14
CA LEU A 23 23.17 23.51 9.63
C LEU A 23 22.97 24.49 10.79
N SER A 24 23.67 25.63 10.73
CA SER A 24 23.40 26.81 11.56
C SER A 24 23.15 28.00 10.63
N PRO A 25 22.36 29.00 11.05
CA PRO A 25 21.43 29.69 10.18
C PRO A 25 21.90 31.08 9.75
N GLU A 26 21.38 31.50 8.60
CA GLU A 26 20.95 32.87 8.26
C GLU A 26 21.94 34.04 8.38
N LYS A 27 22.31 34.61 7.22
CA LYS A 27 22.01 36.00 6.77
C LYS A 27 23.12 36.50 5.85
N ASN A 28 22.75 36.90 4.62
CA ASN A 28 23.45 38.00 3.97
C ASN A 28 22.44 38.84 3.15
N PRO A 29 22.48 40.18 3.22
CA PRO A 29 21.43 41.06 2.72
C PRO A 29 21.80 41.68 1.35
N ARG A 30 20.86 42.49 0.85
CA ARG A 30 20.90 43.46 -0.25
C ARG A 30 20.23 43.01 -1.55
N SER A 31 18.99 43.44 -1.72
CA SER A 31 18.69 44.59 -2.59
C SER A 31 17.19 44.88 -2.59
N ASN A 32 16.82 46.05 -2.09
CA ASN A 32 15.59 46.74 -2.47
C ASN A 32 15.95 47.63 -3.67
N LEU A 33 15.13 47.65 -4.71
CA LEU A 33 14.43 48.87 -5.17
C LEU A 33 13.63 48.58 -6.45
N ASN A 34 12.30 48.60 -6.30
CA ASN A 34 11.26 49.09 -7.20
C ASN A 34 11.51 49.04 -8.73
N LEU A 35 10.66 48.26 -9.42
CA LEU A 35 10.15 48.70 -10.72
C LEU A 35 8.66 48.40 -10.84
N LEU A 36 7.90 49.48 -10.77
CA LEU A 36 6.48 49.58 -11.04
C LEU A 36 6.21 49.20 -12.49
N LYS A 37 5.47 48.11 -12.74
CA LYS A 37 4.71 47.92 -13.98
C LYS A 37 3.33 47.37 -13.64
N GLU A 38 2.35 48.26 -13.70
CA GLU A 38 0.95 47.89 -13.78
C GLU A 38 0.75 46.87 -14.90
N SER A 39 0.25 45.69 -14.55
CA SER A 39 -0.43 44.82 -15.50
C SER A 39 -1.80 44.51 -14.92
N LYS A 40 -2.84 45.03 -15.58
CA LYS A 40 -4.23 44.67 -15.31
C LYS A 40 -4.43 43.20 -15.73
N SER A 41 -4.05 42.26 -14.87
CA SER A 41 -4.40 40.85 -15.07
C SER A 41 -5.88 40.66 -14.73
N LYS A 42 -6.70 40.41 -15.74
CA LYS A 42 -8.09 40.00 -15.58
C LYS A 42 -8.09 38.61 -14.93
N GLN A 43 -8.22 38.56 -13.61
CA GLN A 43 -8.39 37.30 -12.88
C GLN A 43 -9.66 36.60 -13.39
N PRO A 44 -9.59 35.34 -13.87
CA PRO A 44 -10.78 34.63 -14.28
C PRO A 44 -11.64 34.42 -13.03
N ARG A 45 -12.88 34.91 -13.08
CA ARG A 45 -13.90 34.63 -12.06
C ARG A 45 -14.11 33.13 -12.01
N LYS A 46 -13.41 32.44 -11.10
CA LYS A 46 -13.72 31.06 -10.73
C LYS A 46 -15.14 31.09 -10.18
N ARG A 47 -16.11 30.65 -11.00
CA ARG A 47 -17.44 30.32 -10.50
C ARG A 47 -17.21 29.24 -9.45
N ARG A 48 -17.17 29.61 -8.17
CA ARG A 48 -17.32 28.68 -7.07
C ARG A 48 -18.70 28.09 -7.24
N PHE A 49 -18.79 26.98 -7.97
CA PHE A 49 -19.86 26.04 -7.76
C PHE A 49 -19.72 25.64 -6.30
N LYS A 50 -20.53 26.26 -5.42
CA LYS A 50 -20.82 25.67 -4.12
C LYS A 50 -21.44 24.33 -4.46
N LYS A 51 -20.62 23.27 -4.42
CA LYS A 51 -21.13 21.90 -4.39
C LYS A 51 -22.05 21.89 -3.19
N GLN A 52 -23.36 21.94 -3.42
CA GLN A 52 -24.31 21.67 -2.36
C GLN A 52 -23.88 20.31 -1.80
N LYS A 53 -23.53 20.28 -0.51
CA LYS A 53 -23.44 19.03 0.21
C LYS A 53 -24.86 18.51 0.24
N HIS A 54 -25.28 17.84 -0.82
CA HIS A 54 -26.42 16.95 -0.73
C HIS A 54 -26.01 15.94 0.31
N THR A 55 -26.59 16.06 1.51
CA THR A 55 -26.65 15.01 2.52
C THR A 55 -27.64 13.94 2.09
N VAL A 56 -27.69 13.64 0.79
CA VAL A 56 -28.12 12.33 0.35
C VAL A 56 -26.97 11.47 0.85
N GLN A 57 -27.22 10.62 1.83
CA GLN A 57 -26.27 9.58 2.17
C GLN A 57 -25.87 8.96 0.84
N ASP A 58 -24.61 9.15 0.41
CA ASP A 58 -24.06 8.48 -0.76
C ASP A 58 -24.03 7.00 -0.38
N LYS A 59 -25.20 6.36 -0.43
CA LYS A 59 -25.38 4.95 -0.22
C LYS A 59 -24.69 4.31 -1.40
N LEU A 60 -23.41 3.99 -1.19
CA LEU A 60 -22.57 3.23 -2.10
C LEU A 60 -23.25 1.91 -2.51
N VAL A 61 -24.16 1.44 -1.66
CA VAL A 61 -24.89 0.19 -1.78
C VAL A 61 -26.37 0.50 -1.99
N VAL A 62 -26.93 0.00 -3.10
CA VAL A 62 -28.37 0.04 -3.37
C VAL A 62 -28.88 -1.39 -3.41
N ASN A 63 -29.82 -1.73 -2.51
CA ASN A 63 -30.44 -3.03 -2.50
C ASN A 63 -31.60 -3.09 -3.50
N LEU A 64 -31.40 -3.84 -4.59
CA LEU A 64 -32.40 -4.07 -5.64
C LEU A 64 -33.15 -5.39 -5.47
N SER A 65 -32.77 -6.22 -4.50
CA SER A 65 -33.48 -7.45 -4.18
C SER A 65 -34.70 -7.17 -3.28
N SER A 66 -35.55 -8.17 -3.12
CA SER A 66 -36.62 -8.19 -2.10
C SER A 66 -36.10 -8.65 -0.73
N ILE A 67 -34.85 -9.10 -0.64
CA ILE A 67 -34.25 -9.63 0.58
C ILE A 67 -33.70 -8.48 1.40
N GLU A 68 -34.05 -8.43 2.68
CA GLU A 68 -33.51 -7.44 3.59
C GLU A 68 -32.07 -7.78 3.99
N LEU A 69 -31.18 -6.79 3.86
CA LEU A 69 -29.81 -6.92 4.32
C LEU A 69 -29.75 -6.57 5.81
N THR A 70 -29.00 -7.35 6.56
CA THR A 70 -28.71 -7.04 7.96
C THR A 70 -27.84 -5.79 8.06
N THR A 71 -27.91 -5.10 9.19
CA THR A 71 -27.11 -3.88 9.43
C THR A 71 -25.60 -4.11 9.31
N SER A 72 -25.12 -5.33 9.58
CA SER A 72 -23.70 -5.69 9.43
C SER A 72 -23.32 -5.93 7.96
N GLU A 73 -24.22 -6.51 7.16
CA GLU A 73 -24.06 -6.69 5.72
C GLU A 73 -24.04 -5.33 5.00
N GLU A 74 -24.96 -4.42 5.34
CA GLU A 74 -24.98 -3.08 4.75
C GLU A 74 -23.71 -2.29 5.08
N LYS A 75 -23.23 -2.35 6.33
CA LYS A 75 -21.98 -1.70 6.75
C LYS A 75 -20.77 -2.25 6.02
N LEU A 76 -20.70 -3.58 5.88
CA LEU A 76 -19.63 -4.25 5.13
C LEU A 76 -19.63 -3.81 3.66
N LEU A 77 -20.77 -3.89 2.99
CA LEU A 77 -20.90 -3.51 1.58
C LEU A 77 -20.61 -2.02 1.36
N SER A 78 -20.92 -1.18 2.34
CA SER A 78 -20.63 0.26 2.32
C SER A 78 -19.14 0.59 2.37
N LYS A 79 -18.26 -0.37 2.74
CA LYS A 79 -16.80 -0.21 2.63
C LYS A 79 -16.32 -0.25 1.17
N GLY A 80 -17.13 -0.84 0.27
CA GLY A 80 -16.89 -0.90 -1.16
C GLY A 80 -16.07 -2.10 -1.64
N LEU A 81 -16.11 -2.35 -2.95
CA LEU A 81 -15.49 -3.53 -3.57
C LEU A 81 -13.95 -3.50 -3.57
N ASN A 82 -13.35 -2.32 -3.43
CA ASN A 82 -11.90 -2.16 -3.32
C ASN A 82 -11.38 -2.30 -1.86
N PHE A 83 -12.28 -2.56 -0.91
CA PHE A 83 -11.88 -2.76 0.47
C PHE A 83 -11.16 -4.09 0.63
N CYS A 84 -10.00 -4.07 1.29
CA CYS A 84 -9.21 -5.27 1.59
C CYS A 84 -9.31 -5.59 3.09
N PRO A 85 -10.00 -6.67 3.49
CA PRO A 85 -10.03 -7.12 4.88
C PRO A 85 -8.62 -7.46 5.39
N ALA A 86 -8.31 -7.02 6.60
CA ALA A 86 -7.07 -7.38 7.26
C ALA A 86 -7.06 -8.90 7.57
N PRO A 87 -6.00 -9.64 7.20
CA PRO A 87 -5.92 -11.06 7.47
C PRO A 87 -5.89 -11.32 8.98
N ALA A 88 -6.57 -12.40 9.41
CA ALA A 88 -6.64 -12.75 10.84
C ALA A 88 -5.29 -13.24 11.39
N THR A 89 -4.51 -13.91 10.54
CA THR A 89 -3.21 -14.50 10.87
C THR A 89 -2.24 -14.29 9.71
N VAL A 90 -0.97 -14.06 10.02
CA VAL A 90 0.10 -13.99 9.03
C VAL A 90 0.69 -15.39 8.81
N ASN A 91 0.85 -15.81 7.56
CA ASN A 91 1.54 -17.06 7.23
C ASN A 91 3.06 -16.85 7.32
N ASN A 92 3.63 -17.17 8.48
CA ASN A 92 5.06 -16.98 8.75
C ASN A 92 5.97 -17.77 7.80
N LEU A 93 5.54 -18.95 7.35
CA LEU A 93 6.33 -19.79 6.44
C LEU A 93 6.42 -19.16 5.04
N GLN A 94 5.27 -18.74 4.51
CA GLN A 94 5.23 -18.06 3.21
C GLN A 94 6.03 -16.77 3.25
N LEU A 95 5.90 -16.02 4.34
CA LEU A 95 6.64 -14.78 4.50
C LEU A 95 8.16 -15.00 4.56
N GLU A 96 8.65 -15.97 5.36
CA GLU A 96 10.09 -16.24 5.38
C GLU A 96 10.57 -16.67 3.99
N THR A 97 9.77 -17.45 3.26
CA THR A 97 10.03 -17.82 1.86
C THR A 97 10.13 -16.57 0.96
N ASP A 98 9.24 -15.60 1.12
CA ASP A 98 9.22 -14.36 0.36
C ASP A 98 10.44 -13.47 0.69
N VAL A 99 10.82 -13.39 1.97
CA VAL A 99 12.01 -12.66 2.44
C VAL A 99 13.29 -13.32 1.92
N GLU A 100 13.35 -14.65 1.87
CA GLU A 100 14.45 -15.38 1.24
C GLU A 100 14.50 -15.17 -0.27
N ALA A 101 13.36 -15.16 -0.94
CA ALA A 101 13.28 -14.84 -2.36
C ALA A 101 13.73 -13.39 -2.65
N PHE A 102 13.44 -12.45 -1.74
CA PHE A 102 13.98 -11.09 -1.78
C PHE A 102 15.50 -11.08 -1.61
N ALA A 103 16.04 -11.71 -0.57
CA ALA A 103 17.48 -11.79 -0.34
C ALA A 103 18.21 -12.42 -1.54
N ARG A 104 17.65 -13.49 -2.12
CA ARG A 104 18.18 -14.14 -3.32
C ARG A 104 18.23 -13.19 -4.52
N ARG A 105 17.18 -12.37 -4.75
CA ARG A 105 17.17 -11.37 -5.84
C ARG A 105 18.32 -10.38 -5.69
N LEU A 106 18.58 -9.91 -4.47
CA LEU A 106 19.69 -8.99 -4.21
C LEU A 106 21.04 -9.65 -4.46
N ARG A 107 21.26 -10.86 -3.94
CA ARG A 107 22.52 -11.60 -4.16
C ARG A 107 22.75 -11.93 -5.63
N LEU A 108 21.70 -12.24 -6.40
CA LEU A 108 21.82 -12.47 -7.83
C LEU A 108 22.27 -11.20 -8.58
N LYS A 109 21.67 -10.05 -8.26
CA LYS A 109 22.07 -8.77 -8.85
C LYS A 109 23.55 -8.48 -8.56
N GLU A 110 23.96 -8.62 -7.30
CA GLU A 110 25.35 -8.39 -6.91
C GLU A 110 26.32 -9.38 -7.58
N HIS A 111 25.96 -10.66 -7.61
CA HIS A 111 26.79 -11.69 -8.21
C HIS A 111 27.04 -11.42 -9.71
N PHE A 112 26.00 -11.15 -10.49
CA PHE A 112 26.15 -10.92 -11.92
C PHE A 112 26.79 -9.57 -12.24
N ASN A 113 26.51 -8.52 -11.47
CA ASN A 113 27.19 -7.24 -11.60
C ASN A 113 28.71 -7.40 -11.38
N ARG A 114 29.11 -8.16 -10.36
CA ARG A 114 30.52 -8.45 -10.11
C ARG A 114 31.18 -9.21 -11.27
N GLN A 115 30.51 -10.21 -11.83
CA GLN A 115 31.05 -11.00 -12.93
C GLN A 115 31.21 -10.13 -14.18
N GLN A 116 30.24 -9.26 -14.49
CA GLN A 116 30.36 -8.30 -15.59
C GLN A 116 31.56 -7.37 -15.40
N LYS A 117 31.73 -6.79 -14.19
CA LYS A 117 32.88 -5.92 -13.89
C LYS A 117 34.22 -6.64 -13.98
N LYS A 118 34.29 -7.90 -13.58
CA LYS A 118 35.53 -8.71 -13.73
C LYS A 118 35.84 -8.95 -15.20
N ASN A 119 34.85 -9.40 -15.97
CA ASN A 119 35.01 -9.64 -17.40
C ASN A 119 35.46 -8.36 -18.12
N LEU A 120 34.92 -7.20 -17.75
CA LEU A 120 35.29 -5.90 -18.32
C LEU A 120 36.75 -5.53 -17.99
N LYS A 121 37.16 -5.74 -16.73
CA LYS A 121 38.56 -5.52 -16.30
C LYS A 121 39.55 -6.44 -17.02
N GLU A 122 39.20 -7.71 -17.20
CA GLU A 122 40.02 -8.68 -17.92
C GLU A 122 40.12 -8.35 -19.42
N ALA A 123 39.08 -7.74 -20.00
CA ALA A 123 39.07 -7.25 -21.38
C ALA A 123 39.80 -5.90 -21.57
N GLY A 124 40.34 -5.30 -20.51
CA GLY A 124 41.06 -4.02 -20.59
C GLY A 124 40.19 -2.80 -20.92
N MET A 125 38.86 -2.90 -20.78
CA MET A 125 37.91 -1.81 -21.02
C MET A 125 37.59 -1.03 -19.73
N ASN A 126 37.36 0.28 -19.87
CA ASN A 126 37.03 1.16 -18.75
C ASN A 126 35.54 1.07 -18.39
N GLU A 127 35.20 1.26 -17.10
CA GLU A 127 33.82 1.28 -16.59
C GLU A 127 32.93 2.37 -17.22
N SER A 128 33.52 3.36 -17.90
CA SER A 128 32.81 4.46 -18.57
C SER A 128 32.29 4.12 -19.97
N ASP A 129 32.77 3.04 -20.58
CA ASP A 129 32.42 2.69 -21.97
C ASP A 129 31.15 1.83 -22.05
N TYR A 130 30.53 1.57 -20.89
CA TYR A 130 29.27 0.84 -20.78
C TYR A 130 28.09 1.82 -20.93
N GLU A 131 27.74 2.16 -22.17
CA GLU A 131 26.37 2.58 -22.45
C GLU A 131 25.47 1.37 -22.15
N SER A 132 24.51 1.51 -21.23
CA SER A 132 23.43 0.53 -21.11
C SER A 132 22.71 0.49 -22.44
N ASP A 133 23.03 -0.50 -23.28
CA ASP A 133 22.20 -0.87 -24.42
C ASP A 133 20.87 -1.41 -23.85
N GLU A 134 19.97 -0.47 -23.56
CA GLU A 134 18.53 -0.71 -23.41
C GLU A 134 17.91 -1.03 -24.79
N GLY A 135 18.73 -1.28 -25.83
CA GLY A 135 18.31 -1.89 -27.07
C GLY A 135 17.60 -3.20 -26.77
N ASP A 136 16.43 -3.36 -27.41
CA ASP A 136 15.45 -4.42 -27.21
C ASP A 136 16.08 -5.79 -26.92
N ILE A 137 16.36 -6.06 -25.64
CA ILE A 137 16.70 -7.42 -25.20
C ILE A 137 15.42 -8.20 -25.40
N CYS A 138 15.34 -8.95 -26.49
CA CYS A 138 14.27 -9.89 -26.76
C CYS A 138 14.39 -11.00 -25.71
N ILE A 139 13.88 -10.76 -24.50
CA ILE A 139 13.77 -11.74 -23.45
C ILE A 139 12.75 -12.76 -23.98
N PRO A 140 13.16 -14.00 -24.27
CA PRO A 140 12.22 -15.00 -24.77
C PRO A 140 11.09 -15.16 -23.75
N LYS A 141 9.85 -14.93 -24.20
CA LYS A 141 8.68 -15.11 -23.35
C LYS A 141 8.68 -16.57 -22.90
N PHE A 142 8.75 -16.77 -21.58
CA PHE A 142 8.73 -18.04 -20.85
C PHE A 142 10.05 -18.83 -20.78
N LYS A 143 11.00 -18.34 -19.98
CA LYS A 143 12.10 -19.16 -19.43
C LYS A 143 11.70 -19.76 -18.08
N LYS A 144 12.00 -21.05 -17.85
CA LYS A 144 11.90 -21.65 -16.52
C LYS A 144 12.79 -20.84 -15.55
N LYS A 145 12.23 -20.44 -14.41
CA LYS A 145 13.00 -19.70 -13.39
C LYS A 145 14.17 -20.55 -12.92
N SER A 146 15.37 -19.97 -12.86
CA SER A 146 16.53 -20.66 -12.28
C SER A 146 16.28 -20.97 -10.80
N LYS A 147 16.57 -22.22 -10.41
CA LYS A 147 16.59 -22.66 -9.00
C LYS A 147 17.92 -22.33 -8.30
N TRP A 148 18.90 -21.80 -9.03
CA TRP A 148 20.20 -21.52 -8.49
C TRP A 148 20.13 -20.34 -7.49
N ASN A 149 20.78 -20.54 -6.34
CA ASN A 149 20.92 -19.54 -5.29
C ASN A 149 22.42 -19.24 -5.13
N PRO A 150 22.88 -18.00 -5.35
CA PRO A 150 24.27 -17.66 -5.11
C PRO A 150 24.64 -17.85 -3.63
N PRO A 151 25.91 -18.20 -3.34
CA PRO A 151 26.41 -18.19 -1.96
C PRO A 151 26.33 -16.77 -1.37
N LYS A 152 26.54 -16.66 -0.05
CA LYS A 152 26.60 -15.35 0.63
C LYS A 152 27.57 -14.44 -0.12
N SER A 153 27.12 -13.21 -0.40
CA SER A 153 27.92 -12.25 -1.13
C SER A 153 29.16 -11.89 -0.31
N LYS A 154 30.26 -11.51 -0.97
CA LYS A 154 31.45 -10.99 -0.27
C LYS A 154 31.29 -9.53 0.18
N ASN A 155 30.09 -8.97 -0.02
CA ASN A 155 29.78 -7.58 0.27
C ASN A 155 29.06 -7.52 1.61
N ASP A 156 29.78 -7.12 2.65
CA ASP A 156 29.26 -7.12 4.03
C ASP A 156 28.09 -6.14 4.19
N ASN A 157 28.08 -5.04 3.45
CA ASN A 157 26.97 -4.07 3.49
C ASN A 157 25.67 -4.70 2.99
N LEU A 158 25.76 -5.53 1.93
CA LEU A 158 24.60 -6.22 1.40
C LEU A 158 24.07 -7.28 2.37
N GLU A 159 24.94 -8.09 2.96
CA GLU A 159 24.53 -9.12 3.93
C GLU A 159 24.01 -8.52 5.24
N SER A 160 24.61 -7.42 5.70
CA SER A 160 24.12 -6.65 6.85
C SER A 160 22.71 -6.12 6.59
N PHE A 161 22.48 -5.49 5.44
CA PHE A 161 21.16 -5.01 5.04
C PHE A 161 20.11 -6.14 4.98
N ILE A 162 20.45 -7.27 4.34
CA ILE A 162 19.56 -8.44 4.28
C ILE A 162 19.21 -8.92 5.70
N THR A 163 20.19 -8.92 6.61
CA THR A 163 19.99 -9.34 8.00
C THR A 163 19.09 -8.37 8.76
N SER A 164 19.31 -7.06 8.61
CA SER A 164 18.46 -6.03 9.19
C SER A 164 17.01 -6.14 8.72
N VAL A 165 16.79 -6.29 7.41
CA VAL A 165 15.44 -6.46 6.83
C VAL A 165 14.78 -7.74 7.36
N LYS A 166 15.52 -8.86 7.44
CA LYS A 166 15.00 -10.10 8.04
C LYS A 166 14.57 -9.89 9.49
N ALA A 167 15.35 -9.18 10.28
CA ALA A 167 15.01 -8.88 11.67
C ALA A 167 13.79 -7.97 11.78
N GLU A 168 13.74 -6.90 10.97
CA GLU A 168 12.65 -5.92 10.95
C GLU A 168 11.31 -6.55 10.56
N VAL A 169 11.30 -7.40 9.52
CA VAL A 169 10.09 -8.10 9.09
C VAL A 169 9.58 -9.02 10.20
N ARG A 170 10.47 -9.76 10.87
CA ARG A 170 10.09 -10.64 11.99
C ARG A 170 9.55 -9.85 13.18
N SER A 171 10.17 -8.71 13.52
CA SER A 171 9.69 -7.85 14.61
C SER A 171 8.37 -7.16 14.28
N SER A 172 8.10 -6.84 13.01
CA SER A 172 6.88 -6.16 12.59
C SER A 172 5.62 -7.03 12.75
N ILE A 173 5.80 -8.35 12.88
CA ILE A 173 4.72 -9.33 12.83
C ILE A 173 4.43 -9.95 14.19
N SER A 174 5.33 -9.78 15.15
CA SER A 174 5.12 -10.23 16.53
C SER A 174 4.00 -9.47 17.27
N GLY A 175 3.49 -8.37 16.70
CA GLY A 175 2.37 -7.59 17.24
C GLY A 175 0.98 -8.16 16.93
N LYS A 176 -0.01 -7.80 17.76
CA LYS A 176 -1.42 -8.09 17.49
C LYS A 176 -1.88 -7.37 16.22
N GLN A 177 -2.33 -8.13 15.22
CA GLN A 177 -2.91 -7.57 14.01
C GLN A 177 -4.19 -6.79 14.33
N VAL A 178 -4.27 -5.54 13.87
CA VAL A 178 -5.46 -4.71 14.04
C VAL A 178 -6.49 -5.11 12.97
N ARG A 179 -7.67 -5.52 13.41
CA ARG A 179 -8.77 -5.84 12.50
C ARG A 179 -9.42 -4.55 11.99
N ASN A 180 -9.59 -4.44 10.68
CA ASN A 180 -10.32 -3.35 10.02
C ASN A 180 -11.81 -3.67 9.76
N ILE A 181 -12.27 -4.83 10.23
CA ILE A 181 -13.67 -5.28 10.21
C ILE A 181 -14.06 -5.85 11.58
N SER A 182 -15.33 -5.67 11.94
CA SER A 182 -15.89 -6.28 13.15
C SER A 182 -16.15 -7.78 12.95
N LYS A 183 -16.39 -8.51 14.03
CA LYS A 183 -16.75 -9.95 13.95
C LYS A 183 -18.07 -10.16 13.21
N SER A 184 -19.05 -9.29 13.40
CA SER A 184 -20.34 -9.38 12.73
C SER A 184 -20.22 -9.06 11.23
N GLU A 185 -19.39 -8.09 10.85
CA GLU A 185 -19.06 -7.80 9.44
C GLU A 185 -18.31 -8.98 8.80
N SER A 186 -17.40 -9.63 9.53
CA SER A 186 -16.71 -10.82 9.04
C SER A 186 -17.67 -11.98 8.80
N GLN A 187 -18.64 -12.19 9.70
CA GLN A 187 -19.66 -13.22 9.51
C GLN A 187 -20.60 -12.86 8.36
N ALA A 188 -20.99 -11.59 8.24
CA ALA A 188 -21.78 -11.09 7.12
C ALA A 188 -21.08 -11.35 5.78
N MET A 189 -19.76 -11.19 5.71
CA MET A 189 -18.99 -11.48 4.50
C MET A 189 -19.07 -12.95 4.08
N ILE A 190 -19.00 -13.87 5.05
CA ILE A 190 -19.14 -15.32 4.81
C ILE A 190 -20.57 -15.63 4.35
N ASN A 191 -21.56 -15.12 5.09
CA ASN A 191 -22.97 -15.33 4.78
C ASN A 191 -23.36 -14.81 3.39
N LEU A 192 -22.88 -13.63 3.00
CA LEU A 192 -23.14 -13.06 1.67
C LEU A 192 -22.45 -13.85 0.55
N LYS A 193 -21.31 -14.47 0.83
CA LYS A 193 -20.61 -15.31 -0.15
C LYS A 193 -21.35 -16.62 -0.41
N ASP A 194 -21.96 -17.20 0.61
CA ASP A 194 -22.60 -18.50 0.54
C ASP A 194 -24.08 -18.42 0.05
N ARG A 195 -24.64 -17.22 -0.09
CA ARG A 195 -26.01 -17.00 -0.59
C ARG A 195 -26.04 -16.85 -2.11
N ASP A 196 -26.68 -17.80 -2.79
CA ASP A 196 -26.88 -17.74 -4.25
C ASP A 196 -28.00 -16.78 -4.68
N GLU A 197 -28.91 -16.43 -3.77
CA GLU A 197 -30.06 -15.54 -4.03
C GLU A 197 -29.66 -14.06 -4.21
N ILE A 198 -28.49 -13.67 -3.69
CA ILE A 198 -28.03 -12.27 -3.67
C ILE A 198 -26.85 -12.11 -4.61
N VAL A 199 -27.07 -11.38 -5.71
CA VAL A 199 -26.01 -11.07 -6.68
C VAL A 199 -25.44 -9.67 -6.42
N ILE A 200 -24.21 -9.59 -5.94
CA ILE A 200 -23.49 -8.33 -5.69
C ILE A 200 -22.73 -7.93 -6.97
N LYS A 201 -23.09 -6.79 -7.56
CA LYS A 201 -22.41 -6.21 -8.72
C LYS A 201 -21.93 -4.81 -8.42
N GLN A 202 -20.84 -4.40 -9.08
CA GLN A 202 -20.48 -2.99 -9.13
C GLN A 202 -21.63 -2.22 -9.77
N ALA A 203 -22.17 -1.22 -9.05
CA ALA A 203 -23.27 -0.43 -9.58
C ALA A 203 -22.77 0.42 -10.75
N ASP A 204 -23.39 0.26 -11.92
CA ASP A 204 -23.27 1.22 -13.00
C ASP A 204 -24.22 2.40 -12.72
N LYS A 205 -23.74 3.62 -12.96
CA LYS A 205 -24.27 4.89 -12.45
C LYS A 205 -25.75 5.16 -12.79
N GLY A 206 -26.31 4.52 -13.80
CA GLY A 206 -27.69 4.73 -14.25
C GLY A 206 -28.73 3.76 -13.67
N SER A 207 -28.39 2.47 -13.62
CA SER A 207 -29.36 1.38 -13.39
C SER A 207 -30.05 1.43 -12.02
N ALA A 208 -29.31 1.77 -10.97
CA ALA A 208 -29.86 1.85 -9.62
C ALA A 208 -30.87 3.01 -9.46
N ARG A 209 -30.59 4.16 -10.07
CA ARG A 209 -31.44 5.36 -9.99
C ARG A 209 -32.75 5.20 -10.74
N GLU A 210 -32.73 4.51 -11.86
CA GLU A 210 -33.93 4.25 -12.65
C GLU A 210 -34.91 3.34 -11.90
N ARG A 211 -34.40 2.24 -11.32
CA ARG A 211 -35.21 1.33 -10.50
C ARG A 211 -35.77 1.98 -9.23
N GLU A 212 -35.02 2.87 -8.60
CA GLU A 212 -35.50 3.60 -7.42
C GLU A 212 -36.70 4.49 -7.78
N ARG A 213 -36.63 5.22 -8.90
CA ARG A 213 -37.76 6.02 -9.41
C ARG A 213 -38.95 5.16 -9.79
N GLU A 214 -38.72 3.99 -10.37
CA GLU A 214 -39.81 3.07 -10.73
C GLU A 214 -40.56 2.56 -9.48
N ARG A 215 -39.83 2.16 -8.43
CA ARG A 215 -40.41 1.78 -7.14
C ARG A 215 -41.17 2.92 -6.47
N GLU A 216 -40.68 4.15 -6.56
CA GLU A 216 -41.37 5.32 -6.02
C GLU A 216 -42.71 5.55 -6.72
N ARG A 217 -42.76 5.46 -8.05
CA ARG A 217 -44.01 5.55 -8.84
C ARG A 217 -44.99 4.43 -8.51
N GLU A 218 -44.50 3.20 -8.29
CA GLU A 218 -45.37 2.07 -7.94
C GLU A 218 -46.03 2.27 -6.58
N ARG A 219 -45.28 2.73 -5.57
CA ARG A 219 -45.81 3.09 -4.24
C ARG A 219 -46.80 4.24 -4.29
N GLU A 220 -46.58 5.22 -5.17
CA GLU A 220 -47.51 6.32 -5.37
C GLU A 220 -48.85 5.81 -5.94
N ARG A 221 -48.80 4.95 -6.95
CA ARG A 221 -50.01 4.29 -7.52
C ARG A 221 -50.74 3.40 -6.53
N GLU A 222 -50.02 2.76 -5.60
CA GLU A 222 -50.63 1.96 -4.54
C GLU A 222 -51.39 2.84 -3.54
N ARG A 223 -50.78 3.96 -3.12
CA ARG A 223 -51.44 4.96 -2.26
C ARG A 223 -52.65 5.61 -2.92
N GLU A 224 -52.60 5.87 -4.22
CA GLU A 224 -53.75 6.38 -4.97
C GLU A 224 -54.90 5.38 -4.98
N ARG A 225 -54.61 4.09 -5.23
CA ARG A 225 -55.61 3.02 -5.15
C ARG A 225 -56.22 2.87 -3.75
N GLU A 226 -55.41 2.97 -2.70
CA GLU A 226 -55.91 2.96 -1.32
C GLU A 226 -56.85 4.15 -1.05
N ARG A 227 -56.52 5.34 -1.57
CA ARG A 227 -57.35 6.55 -1.45
C ARG A 227 -58.66 6.47 -2.23
N GLU A 228 -58.66 5.81 -3.39
CA GLU A 228 -59.87 5.61 -4.21
C GLU A 228 -60.77 4.49 -3.68
N SER A 229 -60.26 3.65 -2.77
CA SER A 229 -61.00 2.55 -2.15
C SER A 229 -61.76 2.92 -0.85
N VAL A 230 -61.64 4.17 -0.40
CA VAL A 230 -62.31 4.76 0.78
C VAL A 230 -63.41 5.69 0.33
#